data_AF-A0AAW7X2Y4-F1
#
_entry.id   AF-A0AAW7X2Y4-F1
#
_cell.length_a   1.000
_cell.length_b   1.000
_cell.length_c   1.000
_cell.angle_alpha   90.00
_cell.angle_beta   90.00
_cell.angle_gamma   90.00
#
_symmetry.space_group_name_H-M   'P 1'
#
loop_
_entity.id
_entity.type
_entity.pdbx_description
1 polymer ?
#
loop_
_entity_poly.entity_id
_entity_poly.type
_entity_poly.pdbx_seq_one_letter_code
_entity_poly.pdbx_strand_id
1 'polypeptide(L)'
;MGNSYADSLPLIQLSLKPRLCVLSEGEEVCRDTIEITWIAQKARSLCLYQDDTGSPLQCWDAAREGRYTIELAASENINFSLREKNEDTFLVTQAFEVVQESTKYRRRNRNPWSFF
;
A
#
# COMPACT_ATOMS: atom_id res chain seq x y z
N MET A 1 12.93 -35.14 -4.58
CA MET A 1 11.77 -34.76 -3.75
C MET A 1 11.49 -33.29 -4.02
N GLY A 2 10.50 -32.97 -4.86
CA GLY A 2 10.16 -31.60 -5.25
C GLY A 2 9.26 -30.95 -4.19
N ASN A 3 9.59 -29.73 -3.79
CA ASN A 3 8.87 -28.97 -2.79
C ASN A 3 7.46 -28.59 -3.28
N SER A 4 6.44 -29.17 -2.64
CA SER A 4 5.02 -28.88 -2.82
C SER A 4 4.59 -27.67 -1.97
N TYR A 5 4.99 -26.46 -2.38
CA TYR A 5 4.55 -25.21 -1.75
C TYR A 5 4.00 -24.18 -2.76
N ALA A 6 3.69 -24.60 -3.99
CA ALA A 6 3.25 -23.71 -5.07
C ALA A 6 1.72 -23.71 -5.30
N ASP A 7 0.93 -24.32 -4.41
CA ASP A 7 -0.50 -24.53 -4.66
C ASP A 7 -1.34 -24.00 -3.50
N SER A 8 -1.62 -22.69 -3.58
CA SER A 8 -2.71 -21.95 -2.93
C SER A 8 -2.38 -20.46 -2.75
N LEU A 9 -1.62 -19.86 -3.68
CA LEU A 9 -1.61 -18.40 -3.76
C LEU A 9 -2.97 -17.96 -4.34
N PRO A 10 -3.77 -17.18 -3.61
CA PRO A 10 -5.00 -16.64 -4.19
C PRO A 10 -4.60 -15.81 -5.42
N LEU A 11 -5.12 -16.16 -6.59
CA LEU A 11 -4.88 -15.46 -7.85
C LEU A 11 -5.67 -14.14 -7.86
N ILE A 12 -5.29 -13.25 -6.96
CA ILE A 12 -5.78 -11.90 -6.77
C ILE A 12 -4.58 -10.95 -6.71
N GLN A 13 -4.66 -9.85 -7.44
CA GLN A 13 -3.62 -8.84 -7.47
C GLN A 13 -4.24 -7.50 -7.10
N LEU A 14 -3.71 -6.90 -6.03
CA LEU A 14 -4.01 -5.52 -5.60
C LEU A 14 -2.90 -4.59 -6.10
N SER A 15 -3.26 -3.38 -6.50
CA SER A 15 -2.33 -2.34 -6.92
C SER A 15 -2.79 -0.98 -6.43
N LEU A 16 -1.88 -0.26 -5.78
CA LEU A 16 -2.03 1.14 -5.37
C LEU A 16 -1.21 2.04 -6.34
N LYS A 17 -1.75 3.20 -6.70
CA LYS A 17 -1.05 4.22 -7.50
C LYS A 17 -1.42 5.63 -7.03
N PRO A 18 -0.48 6.46 -6.56
CA PRO A 18 0.90 6.11 -6.22
C PRO A 18 0.99 5.19 -4.99
N ARG A 19 2.16 4.57 -4.79
CA ARG A 19 2.43 3.67 -3.63
C ARG A 19 3.28 4.32 -2.54
N LEU A 20 3.98 5.38 -2.90
CA LEU A 20 4.96 6.05 -2.07
C LEU A 20 4.71 7.55 -2.17
N CYS A 21 4.66 8.20 -1.03
CA CYS A 21 4.70 9.64 -0.94
C CYS A 21 5.91 10.09 -0.12
N VAL A 22 6.53 11.17 -0.58
CA VAL A 22 7.69 11.77 0.06
C VAL A 22 7.28 13.14 0.59
N LEU A 23 7.26 13.29 1.91
CA LEU A 23 6.96 14.56 2.59
C LEU A 23 8.16 15.49 2.47
N SER A 24 7.96 16.67 1.88
CA SER A 24 9.00 17.69 1.80
C SER A 24 9.19 18.42 3.14
N GLU A 25 10.30 19.15 3.25
CA GLU A 25 10.64 19.91 4.45
C GLU A 25 9.55 20.96 4.75
N GLY A 26 8.87 20.81 5.90
CA GLY A 26 7.76 21.67 6.32
C GLY A 26 6.37 21.13 6.00
N GLU A 27 6.26 20.01 5.30
CA GLU A 27 4.98 19.34 5.05
C GLU A 27 4.68 18.30 6.15
N GLU A 28 3.51 18.42 6.79
CA GLU A 28 3.08 17.52 7.87
C GLU A 28 2.30 16.30 7.37
N VAL A 29 1.62 16.43 6.22
CA VAL A 29 0.76 15.40 5.65
C VAL A 29 0.88 15.37 4.13
N CYS A 30 0.94 14.17 3.57
CA CYS A 30 0.92 13.94 2.14
C CYS A 30 -0.52 14.01 1.68
N ARG A 31 -0.84 14.92 0.76
CA ARG A 31 -2.15 15.03 0.13
C ARG A 31 -2.06 14.55 -1.30
N ASP A 32 -2.61 13.37 -1.57
CA ASP A 32 -2.58 12.79 -2.90
C ASP A 32 -3.88 12.03 -3.21
N THR A 33 -4.13 11.84 -4.51
CA THR A 33 -5.22 11.02 -5.01
C THR A 33 -4.67 9.63 -5.31
N ILE A 34 -5.12 8.63 -4.54
CA ILE A 34 -4.68 7.24 -4.73
C ILE A 34 -5.73 6.49 -5.53
N GLU A 35 -5.30 5.90 -6.64
CA GLU A 35 -6.04 4.89 -7.38
C GLU A 35 -5.71 3.49 -6.85
N ILE A 36 -6.74 2.81 -6.39
CA ILE A 36 -6.70 1.45 -5.85
C ILE A 36 -7.41 0.55 -6.84
N THR A 37 -6.70 -0.44 -7.36
CA THR A 37 -7.25 -1.39 -8.33
C THR A 37 -6.96 -2.81 -7.91
N TRP A 38 -7.89 -3.69 -8.21
CA TRP A 38 -7.67 -5.12 -8.02
C TRP A 38 -8.23 -5.93 -9.16
N ILE A 39 -7.63 -7.10 -9.39
CA ILE A 39 -8.07 -8.09 -10.36
C ILE A 39 -8.00 -9.48 -9.75
N ALA A 40 -8.92 -10.36 -10.13
CA ALA A 40 -8.99 -11.74 -9.71
C ALA A 40 -9.35 -12.65 -10.89
N GLN A 41 -8.84 -13.89 -10.88
CA GLN A 41 -9.16 -14.85 -11.96
C GLN A 41 -10.62 -15.32 -11.95
N LYS A 42 -11.26 -15.34 -10.78
CA LYS A 42 -12.66 -15.74 -10.60
C LYS A 42 -13.45 -14.58 -10.02
N ALA A 43 -14.75 -14.56 -10.30
CA ALA A 43 -15.65 -13.60 -9.69
C ALA A 43 -15.67 -13.81 -8.17
N ARG A 44 -15.46 -12.75 -7.41
CA ARG A 44 -15.43 -12.75 -5.94
C ARG A 44 -16.20 -11.55 -5.40
N SER A 45 -16.72 -11.70 -4.18
CA SER A 45 -17.33 -10.59 -3.45
C SER A 45 -16.33 -10.06 -2.43
N LEU A 46 -15.73 -8.92 -2.74
CA LEU A 46 -14.59 -8.36 -2.01
C LEU A 46 -14.93 -6.99 -1.45
N CYS A 47 -14.35 -6.67 -0.29
CA CYS A 47 -14.43 -5.36 0.33
C CYS A 47 -13.02 -4.83 0.58
N LEU A 48 -12.81 -3.57 0.20
CA LEU A 48 -11.60 -2.80 0.45
C LEU A 48 -11.73 -2.12 1.81
N TYR A 49 -10.70 -2.29 2.65
CA TYR A 49 -10.58 -1.66 3.96
C TYR A 49 -9.32 -0.81 4.00
N GLN A 50 -9.41 0.29 4.73
CA GLN A 50 -8.27 1.10 5.12
C GLN A 50 -7.92 0.78 6.57
N ASP A 51 -6.67 0.43 6.81
CA ASP A 51 -6.16 -0.07 8.08
C ASP A 51 -7.06 -1.18 8.65
N ASP A 52 -7.11 -1.32 9.98
CA ASP A 52 -8.04 -2.21 10.65
C ASP A 52 -9.34 -1.48 11.02
N THR A 53 -9.78 -0.53 10.19
CA THR A 53 -11.07 0.12 10.40
C THR A 53 -12.18 -0.91 10.18
N GLY A 54 -13.12 -0.99 11.11
CA GLY A 54 -14.24 -1.95 11.03
C GLY A 54 -15.21 -1.69 9.87
N SER A 55 -15.09 -0.57 9.16
CA SER A 55 -15.95 -0.18 8.05
C SER A 55 -15.22 -0.29 6.70
N PRO A 56 -15.79 -1.00 5.70
CA PRO A 56 -15.21 -1.05 4.37
C PRO A 56 -15.36 0.30 3.65
N LEU A 57 -14.34 0.69 2.89
CA LEU A 57 -14.36 1.85 2.00
C LEU A 57 -15.26 1.61 0.80
N GLN A 58 -15.13 0.43 0.19
CA GLN A 58 -15.87 0.05 -1.01
C GLN A 58 -15.98 -1.47 -1.06
N CYS A 59 -17.15 -1.97 -1.46
CA CYS A 59 -17.36 -3.39 -1.73
C CYS A 59 -17.77 -3.59 -3.19
N TRP A 60 -17.40 -4.74 -3.74
CA TRP A 60 -17.82 -5.24 -5.04
C TRP A 60 -18.39 -6.64 -4.85
N ASP A 61 -19.58 -6.88 -5.41
CA ASP A 61 -20.24 -8.17 -5.33
C ASP A 61 -20.07 -8.94 -6.65
N ALA A 62 -19.61 -10.19 -6.57
CA ALA A 62 -19.41 -11.09 -7.71
C ALA A 62 -18.61 -10.47 -8.89
N ALA A 63 -17.59 -9.67 -8.59
CA ALA A 63 -16.76 -8.98 -9.60
C ALA A 63 -15.42 -9.69 -9.80
N ARG A 64 -14.80 -9.50 -10.97
CA ARG A 64 -13.43 -9.97 -11.24
C ARG A 64 -12.38 -8.87 -11.13
N GLU A 65 -12.83 -7.63 -11.09
CA GLU A 65 -11.97 -6.47 -10.96
C GLU A 65 -12.73 -5.36 -10.24
N GLY A 66 -11.98 -4.42 -9.68
CA GLY A 66 -12.53 -3.23 -9.08
C GLY A 66 -11.54 -2.08 -9.12
N ARG A 67 -12.07 -0.87 -9.16
CA ARG A 67 -11.33 0.38 -9.06
C ARG A 67 -11.99 1.26 -8.02
N TYR A 68 -11.18 1.86 -7.17
CA TYR A 68 -11.60 2.84 -6.18
C TYR A 68 -10.55 3.96 -6.14
N THR A 69 -11.00 5.20 -6.08
CA THR A 69 -10.13 6.37 -6.03
C THR A 69 -10.50 7.21 -4.82
N ILE A 70 -9.50 7.58 -4.02
CA ILE A 70 -9.68 8.34 -2.79
C ILE A 70 -8.63 9.43 -2.69
N GLU A 71 -9.06 10.61 -2.25
CA GLU A 71 -8.15 11.66 -1.79
C GLU A 71 -7.74 11.36 -0.35
N LEU A 72 -6.43 11.26 -0.13
CA LEU A 72 -5.86 10.84 1.14
C LEU A 72 -4.98 11.94 1.69
N ALA A 73 -5.09 12.20 2.99
CA ALA A 73 -4.16 13.02 3.75
C ALA A 73 -3.47 12.12 4.79
N ALA A 74 -2.21 11.77 4.57
CA ALA A 74 -1.49 10.83 5.43
C ALA A 74 -0.17 11.41 5.93
N SER A 75 0.04 11.35 7.25
CA SER A 75 1.33 11.62 7.90
C SER A 75 2.16 10.34 8.12
N GLU A 76 1.53 9.17 8.02
CA GLU A 76 2.11 7.85 8.28
C GLU A 76 1.64 6.83 7.25
N ASN A 77 2.26 5.64 7.24
CA ASN A 77 1.90 4.56 6.32
C ASN A 77 0.45 4.12 6.53
N ILE A 78 -0.27 3.91 5.42
CA ILE A 78 -1.66 3.46 5.45
C ILE A 78 -1.75 2.09 4.78
N ASN A 79 -2.37 1.13 5.44
CA ASN A 79 -2.56 -0.20 4.88
C ASN A 79 -3.90 -0.32 4.19
N PHE A 80 -3.92 -0.82 2.96
CA PHE A 80 -5.12 -1.18 2.24
C PHE A 80 -5.23 -2.69 2.15
N SER A 81 -6.33 -3.25 2.65
CA SER A 81 -6.58 -4.69 2.62
C SER A 81 -7.83 -5.03 1.83
N LEU A 82 -7.77 -6.12 1.06
CA LEU A 82 -8.94 -6.75 0.45
C LEU A 82 -9.30 -7.99 1.24
N ARG A 83 -10.55 -8.04 1.69
CA ARG A 83 -11.16 -9.14 2.44
C ARG A 83 -12.39 -9.65 1.68
N GLU A 84 -12.71 -10.93 1.79
CA GLU A 84 -13.98 -11.43 1.25
C GLU A 84 -15.15 -10.99 2.14
N LYS A 85 -16.30 -10.72 1.52
CA LYS A 85 -17.48 -10.24 2.26
C LYS A 85 -18.06 -11.28 3.24
N ASN A 86 -17.83 -12.56 2.97
CA ASN A 86 -18.40 -13.68 3.73
C ASN A 86 -17.35 -14.51 4.49
N GLU A 87 -16.07 -14.20 4.30
CA GLU A 87 -14.99 -14.89 4.99
C GLU A 87 -14.06 -13.84 5.58
N ASP A 88 -13.68 -14.00 6.85
CA ASP A 88 -12.70 -13.13 7.52
C ASP A 88 -11.26 -13.44 7.05
N THR A 89 -11.11 -14.01 5.86
CA THR A 89 -9.85 -14.35 5.23
C THR A 89 -9.26 -13.12 4.56
N PHE A 90 -8.13 -12.67 5.11
CA PHE A 90 -7.28 -11.66 4.49
C PHE A 90 -6.71 -12.22 3.19
N LEU A 91 -7.06 -11.61 2.05
CA LEU A 91 -6.56 -12.07 0.75
C LEU A 91 -5.24 -11.40 0.38
N VAL A 92 -5.20 -10.07 0.47
CA VAL A 92 -4.04 -9.28 0.07
C VAL A 92 -4.06 -7.92 0.76
N THR A 93 -2.88 -7.46 1.16
CA THR A 93 -2.66 -6.15 1.77
C THR A 93 -1.55 -5.43 1.03
N GLN A 94 -1.70 -4.13 0.81
CA GLN A 94 -0.64 -3.25 0.34
C GLN A 94 -0.57 -1.98 1.18
N ALA A 95 0.64 -1.53 1.46
CA ALA A 95 0.88 -0.26 2.14
C ALA A 95 1.04 0.88 1.12
N PHE A 96 0.41 2.00 1.41
CA PHE A 96 0.81 3.31 0.93
C PHE A 96 1.87 3.86 1.89
N GLU A 97 3.10 3.97 1.40
CA GLU A 97 4.26 4.35 2.21
C GLU A 97 4.42 5.87 2.24
N VAL A 98 4.63 6.43 3.43
CA VAL A 98 4.92 7.85 3.64
C VAL A 98 6.34 7.95 4.19
N VAL A 99 7.21 8.63 3.46
CA VAL A 99 8.63 8.81 3.81
C VAL A 99 8.93 10.30 3.96
N GLN A 100 9.67 10.68 4.99
CA GLN A 100 10.13 12.06 5.13
C GLN A 100 11.38 12.30 4.29
N GLU A 101 11.39 13.39 3.52
CA GLU A 101 12.56 13.84 2.78
C GLU A 101 13.63 14.34 3.75
N SER A 102 14.56 13.46 4.14
CA SER A 102 15.67 13.89 4.99
C SER A 102 16.71 14.64 4.17
N THR A 103 16.74 15.97 4.26
CA THR A 103 17.81 16.84 3.71
C THR A 103 19.12 16.73 4.51
N LYS A 104 19.50 15.54 4.99
CA LYS A 104 20.86 15.34 5.49
C LYS A 104 21.78 15.16 4.28
N TYR A 105 22.19 16.30 3.72
CA TYR A 105 23.45 16.45 3.00
C TYR A 105 24.50 15.70 3.82
N ARG A 106 24.87 14.50 3.35
CA ARG A 106 25.90 13.67 3.97
C ARG A 106 27.15 14.55 3.90
N ARG A 107 27.47 15.29 4.99
CA ARG A 107 28.76 15.94 5.15
C ARG A 107 29.75 14.80 5.12
N ARG A 108 30.22 14.47 3.92
CA ARG A 108 31.29 13.53 3.67
C ARG A 108 32.39 14.01 4.59
N ASN A 109 32.70 13.20 5.59
CA ASN A 109 33.68 13.48 6.61
C ASN A 109 34.92 14.00 5.88
N ARG A 110 35.11 15.32 5.87
CA ARG A 110 36.34 15.90 5.33
C ARG A 110 37.35 15.56 6.40
N ASN A 111 38.15 14.54 6.12
CA ASN A 111 39.30 14.17 6.94
C ASN A 111 40.00 15.46 7.37
N PRO A 112 40.08 15.77 8.67
CA PRO A 112 40.64 17.04 9.13
C PRO A 112 42.16 17.13 9.02
N TRP A 113 42.84 16.05 8.60
CA TRP A 113 44.30 15.98 8.56
C TRP A 113 44.78 15.40 7.23
N SER A 114 44.69 16.21 6.16
CA SER A 114 45.83 16.37 5.26
C SER A 114 46.56 17.63 5.71
N PHE A 115 47.90 17.62 5.76
CA PHE A 115 48.83 18.61 6.36
C PHE A 115 48.95 18.41 7.89
N PHE A 116 49.98 17.77 8.45
CA PHE A 116 51.42 17.74 8.18
C PHE A 116 52.01 16.33 8.29
#